data_AF-A0A6J1I2J9-F1
#
_entry.id   AF-A0A6J1I2J9-F1
#
_cell.length_a   1.000
_cell.length_b   1.000
_cell.length_c   1.000
_cell.angle_alpha   90.00
_cell.angle_beta   90.00
_cell.angle_gamma   90.00
#
_symmetry.space_group_name_H-M   'P 1'
#
loop_
_entity.id
_entity.type
_entity.pdbx_description
1 polymer ?
#
loop_
_entity_poly.entity_id
_entity_poly.type
_entity_poly.pdbx_seq_one_letter_code
_entity_poly.pdbx_strand_id
1 'polypeptide(L)'
;MEEHEHHLRLVFEKLREHQLYVKREKCAFVQQRIKFLGHVIEAGKVGMEEEKVKATKEGKITSSVTEVRSFLGLTNYYRRFVEGFSKRAELLTELLKEGNKWSWTSRCQEAFDNLKNDMMEEPVLGIAA
;
A
#
# COMPACT_ATOMS: atom_id res chain seq x y z
N MET A 1 0.60 10.84 -27.00
CA MET A 1 -0.71 11.51 -26.83
C MET A 1 -1.77 10.81 -27.68
N GLU A 2 -1.53 10.63 -28.97
CA GLU A 2 -2.44 9.93 -29.90
C GLU A 2 -2.85 8.52 -29.41
N GLU A 3 -1.89 7.73 -28.93
CA GLU A 3 -2.18 6.40 -28.36
C GLU A 3 -3.10 6.47 -27.13
N HIS A 4 -2.90 7.44 -26.25
CA HIS A 4 -3.74 7.63 -25.07
C HIS A 4 -5.18 7.99 -25.45
N GLU A 5 -5.37 8.89 -26.42
CA GLU A 5 -6.69 9.23 -26.94
C GLU A 5 -7.37 8.02 -27.60
N HIS A 6 -6.61 7.22 -28.34
CA HIS A 6 -7.11 5.98 -28.94
C HIS A 6 -7.62 5.01 -27.86
N HIS A 7 -6.83 4.76 -26.83
CA HIS A 7 -7.24 3.92 -25.70
C HIS A 7 -8.48 4.47 -24.97
N LEU A 8 -8.57 5.79 -24.75
CA LEU A 8 -9.75 6.39 -24.14
C LEU A 8 -11.01 6.20 -24.98
N ARG A 9 -10.92 6.32 -26.31
CA ARG A 9 -12.07 6.06 -27.21
C ARG A 9 -12.57 4.63 -27.07
N LEU A 10 -11.67 3.65 -27.13
CA LEU A 10 -12.02 2.24 -26.97
C LEU A 10 -12.71 1.96 -25.64
N VAL A 11 -12.18 2.51 -24.53
CA VAL A 11 -12.77 2.36 -23.20
C VAL A 11 -14.16 3.00 -23.14
N PHE A 12 -14.33 4.22 -23.65
CA PHE A 12 -15.62 4.91 -23.62
C PHE A 12 -16.68 4.28 -24.54
N GLU A 13 -16.28 3.73 -25.67
CA GLU A 13 -17.16 2.96 -26.55
C GLU A 13 -17.68 1.72 -25.83
N LYS A 14 -16.80 0.97 -25.16
CA LYS A 14 -17.19 -0.20 -24.37
C LYS A 14 -18.09 0.16 -23.19
N LEU A 15 -17.80 1.24 -22.48
CA LEU A 15 -18.67 1.70 -21.40
C LEU A 15 -20.07 2.06 -21.91
N ARG A 16 -20.16 2.72 -23.09
CA ARG A 16 -21.44 3.08 -23.71
C ARG A 16 -22.22 1.86 -24.18
N GLU A 17 -21.56 0.88 -24.79
CA GLU A 17 -22.16 -0.39 -25.21
C GLU A 17 -22.85 -1.11 -24.03
N HIS A 18 -22.22 -1.06 -22.85
CA HIS A 18 -22.74 -1.68 -21.63
C HIS A 18 -23.55 -0.73 -20.74
N GLN A 19 -23.89 0.47 -21.20
CA GLN A 19 -24.66 1.47 -20.45
C GLN A 19 -24.05 1.80 -19.07
N LEU A 20 -22.71 1.80 -18.98
CA LEU A 20 -21.94 2.19 -17.81
C LEU A 20 -21.54 3.66 -17.91
N TYR A 21 -21.73 4.40 -16.81
CA TYR A 21 -21.47 5.83 -16.76
C TYR A 21 -20.37 6.14 -15.73
N VAL A 22 -19.39 6.93 -16.15
CA VAL A 22 -18.30 7.39 -15.28
C VAL A 22 -18.67 8.74 -14.65
N LYS A 23 -18.40 8.88 -13.35
CA LYS A 23 -18.57 10.16 -12.66
C LYS A 23 -17.39 11.08 -13.01
N ARG A 24 -17.64 12.14 -13.78
CA ARG A 24 -16.59 13.08 -14.26
C ARG A 24 -15.71 13.62 -13.13
N GLU A 25 -16.29 13.93 -11.98
CA GLU A 25 -15.58 14.41 -10.78
C GLU A 25 -14.51 13.45 -10.24
N LYS A 26 -14.63 12.15 -10.53
CA LYS A 26 -13.66 11.12 -10.11
C LYS A 26 -12.68 10.73 -11.22
N CYS A 27 -12.80 11.32 -12.40
CA CYS A 27 -11.96 10.99 -13.54
C CYS A 27 -10.82 12.00 -13.67
N ALA A 28 -9.60 11.49 -13.85
CA ALA A 28 -8.44 12.30 -14.21
C ALA A 28 -7.79 11.67 -15.45
N PHE A 29 -7.63 12.47 -16.50
CA PHE A 29 -7.07 12.03 -17.78
C PHE A 29 -5.70 12.66 -18.00
N VAL A 30 -4.84 11.99 -18.77
CA VAL A 30 -3.51 12.51 -19.17
C VAL A 30 -2.68 12.96 -17.96
N GLN A 31 -2.64 12.16 -16.91
CA GLN A 31 -1.89 12.49 -15.69
C GLN A 31 -0.50 11.86 -15.75
N GLN A 32 0.53 12.64 -15.41
CA GLN A 32 1.90 12.14 -15.23
C GLN A 32 2.05 11.31 -13.94
N ARG A 33 1.23 11.66 -12.93
CA ARG A 33 1.17 11.02 -11.62
C ARG A 33 -0.28 10.67 -11.31
N ILE A 34 -0.55 9.39 -11.07
CA ILE A 34 -1.91 8.88 -10.80
C ILE A 34 -1.91 8.04 -9.52
N LYS A 35 -2.92 8.26 -8.68
CA LYS A 35 -3.25 7.38 -7.56
C LYS A 35 -4.10 6.22 -8.08
N PHE A 36 -3.64 4.98 -7.92
CA PHE A 36 -4.36 3.79 -8.36
C PHE A 36 -4.22 2.66 -7.34
N LEU A 37 -5.35 2.17 -6.82
CA LEU A 37 -5.42 1.07 -5.85
C LEU A 37 -4.44 1.22 -4.67
N GLY A 38 -4.35 2.40 -4.04
CA GLY A 38 -3.44 2.61 -2.90
C GLY A 38 -1.96 2.73 -3.27
N HIS A 39 -1.64 2.84 -4.56
CA HIS A 39 -0.32 3.12 -5.10
C HIS A 39 -0.30 4.46 -5.84
N VAL A 40 0.89 5.00 -6.02
CA VAL A 40 1.17 6.15 -6.89
C VAL A 40 1.98 5.65 -8.08
N ILE A 41 1.49 5.88 -9.29
CA ILE A 41 2.19 5.54 -10.53
C ILE A 41 2.68 6.83 -11.17
N GLU A 42 3.98 6.90 -11.43
CA GLU A 42 4.64 8.07 -12.02
C GLU A 42 5.88 7.66 -12.81
N ALA A 43 5.98 8.10 -14.07
CA ALA A 43 7.15 7.89 -14.93
C ALA A 43 7.69 6.44 -14.95
N GLY A 44 6.80 5.44 -15.05
CA GLY A 44 7.19 4.02 -15.05
C GLY A 44 7.62 3.49 -13.69
N LYS A 45 7.39 4.23 -12.61
CA LYS A 45 7.61 3.80 -11.22
C LYS A 45 6.26 3.63 -10.54
N VAL A 46 6.22 2.68 -9.60
CA VAL A 46 5.12 2.54 -8.64
C VAL A 46 5.69 2.85 -7.28
N GLY A 47 4.94 3.61 -6.50
CA GLY A 47 5.21 3.82 -5.10
C GLY A 47 3.98 3.64 -4.23
N MET A 48 4.21 3.74 -2.92
CA MET A 48 3.14 3.70 -1.93
C MET A 48 2.40 5.05 -1.87
N GLU A 49 1.09 5.02 -1.64
CA GLU A 49 0.34 6.24 -1.41
C GLU A 49 0.67 6.82 -0.02
N GLU A 50 1.26 8.03 0.00
CA GLU A 50 1.70 8.70 1.23
C GLU A 50 0.61 8.83 2.29
N GLU A 51 -0.66 9.02 1.92
CA GLU A 51 -1.77 9.12 2.89
C GLU A 51 -2.00 7.81 3.64
N LYS A 52 -1.83 6.65 2.97
CA LYS A 52 -1.94 5.32 3.58
C LYS A 52 -0.75 5.03 4.49
N VAL A 53 0.44 5.44 4.07
CA VAL A 53 1.66 5.36 4.88
C VAL A 53 1.58 6.30 6.10
N LYS A 54 1.05 7.53 5.94
CA LYS A 54 0.84 8.49 7.03
C LYS A 54 -0.20 8.04 8.05
N ALA A 55 -1.30 7.42 7.61
CA ALA A 55 -2.25 6.80 8.55
C ALA A 55 -1.58 5.72 9.41
N THR A 56 -0.63 4.97 8.85
CA THR A 56 0.21 4.02 9.59
C THR A 56 1.17 4.73 10.54
N LYS A 57 1.69 5.91 10.15
CA LYS A 57 2.54 6.78 10.97
C LYS A 57 1.84 7.29 12.24
N GLU A 58 0.61 7.76 12.11
CA GLU A 58 -0.12 8.44 13.18
C GLU A 58 -0.88 7.47 14.10
N GLY A 59 -1.08 6.23 13.65
CA GLY A 59 -1.63 5.16 14.47
C GLY A 59 -0.78 4.94 15.72
N LYS A 60 -1.30 5.36 16.88
CA LYS A 60 -0.86 4.88 18.19
C LYS A 60 -1.43 3.48 18.35
N ILE A 61 -0.66 2.45 18.04
CA ILE A 61 -1.09 1.08 18.30
C ILE A 61 -1.07 0.84 19.80
N THR A 62 -2.22 0.44 20.34
CA THR A 62 -2.39 0.08 21.75
C THR A 62 -2.05 -1.39 22.01
N SER A 63 -0.87 -1.83 21.54
CA SER A 63 -0.25 -3.14 21.83
C SER A 63 -1.22 -4.34 21.96
N SER A 64 -2.27 -4.38 21.14
CA SER A 64 -3.28 -5.43 21.16
C SER A 64 -3.12 -6.38 19.97
N VAL A 65 -3.55 -7.63 20.16
CA VAL A 65 -3.53 -8.68 19.11
C VAL A 65 -4.21 -8.19 17.83
N THR A 66 -5.38 -7.55 17.97
CA THR A 66 -6.19 -7.08 16.85
C THR A 66 -5.49 -6.00 16.05
N GLU A 67 -4.86 -5.03 16.72
CA GLU A 67 -4.16 -3.95 16.05
C GLU A 67 -2.88 -4.44 15.36
N VAL A 68 -2.13 -5.34 15.99
CA VAL A 68 -0.92 -5.91 15.39
C VAL A 68 -1.26 -6.75 14.15
N ARG A 69 -2.37 -7.51 14.18
CA ARG A 69 -2.91 -8.17 12.97
C ARG A 69 -3.29 -7.18 11.89
N SER A 70 -3.97 -6.09 12.26
CA SER A 70 -4.42 -5.07 11.32
C SER A 70 -3.24 -4.35 10.67
N PHE A 71 -2.21 -4.03 11.46
CA PHE A 71 -0.96 -3.45 11.00
C PHE A 71 -0.23 -4.39 10.05
N LEU A 72 -0.02 -5.66 10.43
CA LEU A 72 0.64 -6.64 9.56
C LEU A 72 -0.15 -6.89 8.27
N GLY A 73 -1.48 -6.85 8.33
CA GLY A 73 -2.32 -6.93 7.13
C GLY A 73 -2.04 -5.77 6.15
N LEU A 74 -1.96 -4.54 6.67
CA LEU A 74 -1.66 -3.36 5.86
C LEU A 74 -0.23 -3.35 5.34
N THR A 75 0.76 -3.62 6.18
CA THR A 75 2.17 -3.60 5.76
C THR A 75 2.49 -4.75 4.82
N ASN A 76 1.82 -5.91 4.94
CA ASN A 76 1.97 -7.00 4.00
C ASN A 76 1.45 -6.65 2.58
N TYR A 77 0.45 -5.76 2.45
CA TYR A 77 0.02 -5.25 1.14
C TYR A 77 1.16 -4.52 0.41
N TYR A 78 2.00 -3.81 1.17
CA TYR A 78 3.13 -3.04 0.68
C TYR A 78 4.48 -3.73 0.81
N ARG A 79 4.53 -5.02 1.21
CA ARG A 79 5.76 -5.76 1.49
C ARG A 79 6.83 -5.71 0.38
N ARG A 80 6.41 -5.50 -0.88
CA ARG A 80 7.31 -5.42 -2.04
C ARG A 80 8.25 -4.21 -1.98
N PHE A 81 7.85 -3.18 -1.24
CA PHE A 81 8.58 -1.93 -1.09
C PHE A 81 9.56 -1.96 0.08
N VAL A 82 9.56 -3.02 0.91
CA VAL A 82 10.42 -3.13 2.09
C VAL A 82 11.38 -4.31 1.91
N GLU A 83 12.67 -4.01 1.82
CA GLU A 83 13.68 -5.05 1.71
C GLU A 83 13.71 -5.94 2.97
N GLY A 84 13.65 -7.26 2.76
CA GLY A 84 13.68 -8.21 3.86
C GLY A 84 12.44 -8.17 4.76
N PHE A 85 11.29 -7.69 4.27
CA PHE A 85 10.04 -7.55 5.02
C PHE A 85 9.74 -8.74 5.95
N SER A 86 9.83 -9.98 5.45
CA SER A 86 9.53 -11.18 6.24
C SER A 86 10.37 -11.31 7.51
N LYS A 87 11.65 -10.95 7.46
CA LYS A 87 12.55 -10.99 8.62
C LYS A 87 12.24 -9.87 9.61
N ARG A 88 11.89 -8.68 9.10
CA ARG A 88 11.52 -7.52 9.93
C ARG A 88 10.17 -7.72 10.63
N ALA A 89 9.22 -8.38 9.96
CA ALA A 89 7.90 -8.70 10.48
C ALA A 89 7.85 -10.00 11.31
N GLU A 90 8.95 -10.76 11.38
CA GLU A 90 9.02 -12.09 12.00
C GLU A 90 8.53 -12.04 13.45
N LEU A 91 9.15 -11.20 14.28
CA LEU A 91 8.84 -11.07 15.70
C LEU A 91 7.35 -10.75 15.95
N LEU A 92 6.77 -9.87 15.14
CA LEU A 92 5.36 -9.51 15.24
C LEU A 92 4.44 -10.65 14.77
N THR A 93 4.87 -11.42 13.77
CA THR A 93 4.13 -12.58 13.28
C THR A 93 4.18 -13.73 14.30
N GLU A 94 5.31 -13.93 14.97
CA GLU A 94 5.46 -14.92 16.04
C GLU A 94 4.55 -14.62 17.23
N LEU A 95 4.41 -13.34 17.58
CA LEU A 95 3.52 -12.88 18.64
C LEU A 95 2.04 -13.24 18.37
N LEU A 96 1.66 -13.43 17.10
CA LEU A 96 0.31 -13.77 16.68
C LEU A 96 0.03 -15.28 16.54
N LYS A 97 1.04 -16.13 16.65
CA LYS A 97 0.89 -17.59 16.50
C LYS A 97 -0.02 -18.14 17.60
N GLU A 98 -0.90 -19.06 17.24
CA GLU A 98 -1.73 -19.78 18.20
C GLU A 98 -0.85 -20.57 19.19
N GLY A 99 -1.22 -20.55 20.46
CA GLY A 99 -0.46 -21.19 21.54
C GLY A 99 0.61 -20.31 22.19
N ASN A 100 0.96 -19.15 21.61
CA ASN A 100 1.83 -18.18 22.28
C ASN A 100 1.05 -17.33 23.28
N LYS A 101 1.60 -17.17 24.50
CA LYS A 101 1.09 -16.20 25.47
C LYS A 101 1.40 -14.80 24.96
N TRP A 102 0.36 -13.99 24.72
CA TRP A 102 0.52 -12.60 24.30
C TRP A 102 1.39 -11.84 25.31
N SER A 103 2.55 -11.37 24.86
CA SER A 103 3.46 -10.57 25.65
C SER A 103 4.12 -9.51 24.77
N TRP A 104 3.62 -8.28 24.85
CA TRP A 104 4.23 -7.15 24.17
C TRP A 104 5.49 -6.72 24.92
N THR A 105 6.66 -7.04 24.37
CA THR A 105 7.97 -6.70 24.95
C THR A 105 8.56 -5.44 24.31
N SER A 106 9.62 -4.88 24.91
CA SER A 106 10.37 -3.77 24.30
C SER A 106 10.89 -4.13 22.90
N ARG A 107 11.30 -5.38 22.68
CA ARG A 107 11.69 -5.88 21.34
C ARG A 107 10.52 -5.86 20.35
N CYS A 108 9.30 -6.15 20.81
CA CYS A 108 8.09 -6.05 19.96
C CYS A 108 7.84 -4.62 19.53
N GLN A 109 7.98 -3.68 20.47
CA GLN A 109 7.87 -2.25 20.18
C GLN A 109 8.95 -1.79 19.19
N GLU A 110 10.20 -2.20 19.40
CA GLU A 110 11.32 -1.86 18.51
C GLU A 110 11.11 -2.43 17.10
N ALA A 111 10.73 -3.70 16.96
CA ALA A 111 10.44 -4.31 15.66
C ALA A 111 9.27 -3.61 14.96
N PHE A 112 8.25 -3.21 15.71
CA PHE A 112 7.12 -2.44 15.21
C PHE A 112 7.55 -1.07 14.68
N ASP A 113 8.30 -0.31 15.47
CA ASP A 113 8.75 1.03 15.10
C ASP A 113 9.73 1.00 13.93
N ASN A 114 10.63 0.01 13.88
CA ASN A 114 11.54 -0.19 12.77
C ASN A 114 10.79 -0.49 11.47
N LEU A 115 9.87 -1.47 11.48
CA LEU A 115 9.09 -1.81 10.29
C LEU A 115 8.25 -0.63 9.80
N LYS A 116 7.74 0.17 10.73
CA LYS A 116 7.02 1.41 10.44
C LYS A 116 7.91 2.46 9.77
N ASN A 117 9.16 2.61 10.20
CA ASN A 117 10.14 3.52 9.59
C ASN A 117 10.59 3.03 8.22
N ASP A 118 10.88 1.74 8.05
CA ASP A 118 11.29 1.17 6.76
C ASP A 118 10.24 1.43 5.67
N MET A 119 8.95 1.28 6.02
CA MET A 119 7.82 1.61 5.15
C MET A 119 7.74 3.09 4.74
N MET A 120 8.40 4.00 5.47
CA MET A 120 8.45 5.42 5.13
C MET A 120 9.67 5.77 4.25
N GLU A 121 10.78 5.07 4.43
CA GLU A 121 12.03 5.37 3.75
C GLU A 121 12.17 4.72 2.37
N GLU A 122 11.45 3.62 2.09
CA GLU A 122 11.57 2.86 0.85
C GLU A 122 10.33 2.98 -0.08
N PRO A 123 10.03 4.15 -0.70
CA PRO A 123 8.72 4.36 -1.30
C PRO A 123 8.56 3.88 -2.75
N VAL A 124 9.59 3.44 -3.49
CA VAL A 124 9.52 3.35 -4.96
C VAL A 124 10.15 2.09 -5.57
N LEU A 125 9.41 1.47 -6.49
CA LEU A 125 9.86 0.37 -7.35
C LEU A 125 9.73 0.79 -8.82
N GLY A 126 10.63 0.31 -9.68
CA GLY A 126 10.46 0.40 -11.13
C GLY A 126 9.43 -0.62 -11.63
N ILE A 127 8.60 -0.22 -12.59
CA ILE A 127 7.79 -1.15 -13.39
C ILE A 127 8.71 -1.72 -14.46
N ALA A 128 8.87 -3.04 -14.51
CA ALA A 128 9.58 -3.68 -15.61
C ALA A 128 8.82 -3.39 -16.91
N ALA A 129 9.54 -2.88 -17.91
CA ALA A 129 9.03 -2.59 -19.25
C ALA A 129 8.79 -3.88 -20.05
#